data_AF-A0A847U831-F1
#
_entry.id   AF-A0A847U831-F1
#
_cell.length_a   1.000
_cell.length_b   1.000
_cell.length_c   1.000
_cell.angle_alpha   90.00
_cell.angle_beta   90.00
_cell.angle_gamma   90.00
#
_symmetry.space_group_name_H-M   'P 1'
#
loop_
_entity.id
_entity.type
_entity.pdbx_description
1 polymer ?
#
loop_
_entity_poly.entity_id
_entity_poly.type
_entity_poly.pdbx_seq_one_letter_code
_entity_poly.pdbx_strand_id
1 'polypeptide(L)'
;MASSNPSIQSASIPSEVPPNDTFTVDVTVRQGEGPDPWGSTGGCTSSTLDPTGWVTPVSLWVDGDLVDTRKLCLANNNSKDTQFSLSLSAGSHTVEVAVHQVGDVIPAGQGWRDNLSATEYDDVRETVSTTEDAPDPSRPSTGDRITRLLDSLSDSLGASTTQIGFGIAIAVVVLVVL
;
A
#
# COMPACT_ATOMS: atom_id res chain seq x y z
N MET A 1 15.75 -19.85 17.16
CA MET A 1 15.83 -18.42 16.83
C MET A 1 14.69 -18.11 15.87
N ALA A 2 13.89 -17.08 16.15
CA ALA A 2 12.71 -16.73 15.39
C ALA A 2 12.81 -15.28 14.89
N SER A 3 12.63 -15.10 13.59
CA SER A 3 12.56 -13.80 12.94
C SER A 3 11.35 -13.76 12.02
N SER A 4 10.76 -12.58 11.84
CA SER A 4 9.69 -12.37 10.86
C SER A 4 10.22 -12.56 9.42
N ASN A 5 9.35 -12.58 8.42
CA ASN A 5 9.77 -12.62 7.00
C ASN A 5 8.74 -11.85 6.17
N PRO A 6 8.63 -10.54 6.40
CA PRO A 6 7.64 -9.71 5.74
C PRO A 6 8.05 -9.43 4.29
N SER A 7 7.09 -9.23 3.40
CA SER A 7 7.33 -8.79 2.03
C SER A 7 6.29 -7.78 1.59
N ILE A 8 6.66 -6.84 0.74
CA ILE A 8 5.74 -5.90 0.13
C ILE A 8 5.04 -6.61 -1.02
N GLN A 9 3.71 -6.69 -0.97
CA GLN A 9 2.93 -7.26 -2.07
C GLN A 9 2.60 -6.20 -3.13
N SER A 10 2.36 -4.98 -2.68
CA SER A 10 2.13 -3.82 -3.54
C SER A 10 2.46 -2.54 -2.79
N ALA A 11 3.01 -1.57 -3.52
CA ALA A 11 3.14 -0.19 -3.08
C ALA A 11 2.73 0.73 -4.24
N SER A 12 1.75 1.60 -4.01
CA SER A 12 1.23 2.53 -5.01
C SER A 12 1.91 3.89 -4.84
N ILE A 13 3.08 4.03 -5.47
CA ILE A 13 3.82 5.30 -5.53
C ILE A 13 3.52 5.95 -6.89
N PRO A 14 2.92 7.16 -6.93
CA PRO A 14 2.67 7.85 -8.20
C PRO A 14 4.00 8.30 -8.84
N SER A 15 4.12 8.22 -10.16
CA SER A 15 5.31 8.68 -10.88
C SER A 15 5.38 10.20 -11.03
N GLU A 16 4.24 10.88 -10.93
CA GLU A 16 4.13 12.34 -11.05
C GLU A 16 3.08 12.89 -10.10
N VAL A 17 3.36 14.01 -9.44
CA VAL A 17 2.43 14.70 -8.54
C VAL A 17 2.60 16.23 -8.60
N PRO A 18 1.58 17.05 -8.32
CA PRO A 18 1.76 18.49 -8.22
C PRO A 18 2.67 18.86 -7.04
N PRO A 19 3.48 19.93 -7.15
CA PRO A 19 4.36 20.35 -6.08
C PRO A 19 3.56 20.88 -4.88
N ASN A 20 3.96 20.46 -3.68
CA ASN A 20 3.38 20.78 -2.38
C ASN A 20 1.96 20.24 -2.14
N ASP A 21 1.36 19.56 -3.11
CA ASP A 21 0.10 18.85 -2.89
C ASP A 21 0.33 17.58 -2.08
N THR A 22 -0.67 17.22 -1.26
CA THR A 22 -0.62 16.01 -0.45
C THR A 22 -1.16 14.83 -1.25
N PHE A 23 -0.38 13.76 -1.35
CA PHE A 23 -0.79 12.49 -1.94
C PHE A 23 -0.58 11.34 -0.96
N THR A 24 -1.17 10.19 -1.28
CA THR A 24 -1.09 8.99 -0.47
C THR A 24 -0.26 7.91 -1.15
N VAL A 25 0.49 7.16 -0.36
CA VAL A 25 1.18 5.94 -0.79
C VAL A 25 0.55 4.78 -0.04
N ASP A 26 -0.21 3.96 -0.75
CA ASP A 26 -0.86 2.76 -0.22
C ASP A 26 0.09 1.57 -0.34
N VAL A 27 0.23 0.82 0.75
CA VAL A 27 1.20 -0.28 0.86
C VAL A 27 0.51 -1.50 1.46
N THR A 28 0.60 -2.64 0.78
CA THR A 28 0.14 -3.93 1.28
C THR A 28 1.37 -4.78 1.63
N VAL A 29 1.45 -5.21 2.88
CA VAL A 29 2.56 -6.04 3.38
C VAL A 29 2.02 -7.39 3.82
N ARG A 30 2.73 -8.46 3.42
CA ARG A 30 2.46 -9.84 3.84
C ARG A 30 3.53 -10.33 4.78
N GLN A 31 3.13 -11.06 5.81
CA GLN A 31 4.05 -11.90 6.58
C GLN A 31 4.02 -13.32 5.99
N GLY A 32 5.19 -13.83 5.60
CA GLY A 32 5.34 -15.18 5.09
C GLY A 32 4.98 -16.25 6.12
N GLU A 33 5.05 -17.51 5.70
CA GLU A 33 5.04 -18.64 6.64
C GLU A 33 6.37 -18.66 7.41
N GLY A 34 6.33 -18.87 8.72
CA GLY A 34 7.51 -18.77 9.56
C GLY A 34 7.25 -19.14 11.01
N PRO A 35 8.25 -18.98 11.88
CA PRO A 35 8.09 -19.21 13.31
C PRO A 35 7.14 -18.17 13.92
N ASP A 36 6.43 -18.59 14.96
CA ASP A 36 5.58 -17.68 15.74
C ASP A 36 6.44 -16.68 16.55
N PRO A 37 5.92 -15.47 16.83
CA PRO A 37 6.62 -14.44 17.60
C PRO A 37 6.82 -14.78 19.09
N TRP A 38 6.40 -15.97 19.53
CA TRP A 38 6.48 -16.39 20.92
C TRP A 38 7.91 -16.39 21.45
N GLY A 39 8.12 -15.67 22.55
CA GLY A 39 9.44 -15.52 23.15
C GLY A 39 10.39 -14.58 22.40
N SER A 40 9.90 -13.89 21.35
CA SER A 40 10.67 -12.89 20.60
C SER A 40 10.29 -11.45 21.01
N THR A 41 11.25 -10.53 20.92
CA THR A 41 11.08 -9.10 21.25
C THR A 41 10.20 -8.34 20.26
N GLY A 42 9.83 -8.97 19.14
CA GLY A 42 9.06 -8.35 18.06
C GLY A 42 7.58 -8.77 17.98
N GLY A 43 6.98 -9.31 19.04
CA GLY A 43 5.58 -9.78 19.02
C GLY A 43 4.53 -8.68 19.28
N CYS A 44 3.45 -8.67 18.51
CA CYS A 44 2.22 -7.95 18.81
C CYS A 44 1.38 -8.73 19.81
N THR A 45 0.92 -8.09 20.87
CA THR A 45 0.07 -8.73 21.89
C THR A 45 -1.38 -8.28 21.77
N SER A 46 -2.32 -9.19 21.98
CA SER A 46 -3.73 -8.87 22.19
C SER A 46 -3.95 -8.15 23.54
N SER A 47 -5.19 -7.74 23.81
CA SER A 47 -5.63 -7.25 25.12
C SER A 47 -5.49 -8.27 26.25
N THR A 48 -5.43 -9.57 25.92
CA THR A 48 -5.17 -10.67 26.86
C THR A 48 -3.68 -10.99 27.00
N LEU A 49 -2.80 -10.17 26.40
CA LEU A 49 -1.35 -10.35 26.35
C LEU A 49 -0.87 -11.58 25.55
N ASP A 50 -1.79 -12.22 24.81
CA ASP A 50 -1.44 -13.33 23.93
C ASP A 50 -0.74 -12.78 22.67
N PRO A 51 0.41 -13.33 22.24
CA PRO A 51 1.04 -12.88 21.02
C PRO A 51 0.21 -13.30 19.80
N THR A 52 -0.08 -12.34 18.94
CA THR A 52 -1.00 -12.47 17.79
C THR A 52 -0.32 -12.32 16.44
N GLY A 53 0.93 -11.86 16.41
CA GLY A 53 1.71 -11.67 15.17
C GLY A 53 3.01 -10.93 15.42
N TRP A 54 3.75 -10.67 14.35
CA TRP A 54 4.98 -9.87 14.38
C TRP A 54 4.65 -8.37 14.27
N VAL A 55 5.35 -7.55 15.04
CA VAL A 55 5.39 -6.07 14.91
C VAL A 55 6.28 -5.75 13.72
N THR A 56 5.71 -5.73 12.53
CA THR A 56 6.41 -5.47 11.27
C THR A 56 6.47 -3.96 11.02
N PRO A 57 7.66 -3.33 11.05
CA PRO A 57 7.83 -1.92 10.72
C PRO A 57 7.84 -1.73 9.20
N VAL A 58 7.11 -0.73 8.74
CA VAL A 58 7.13 -0.24 7.36
C VAL A 58 7.60 1.20 7.40
N SER A 59 8.64 1.53 6.65
CA SER A 59 9.27 2.84 6.63
C SER A 59 9.07 3.51 5.27
N LEU A 60 9.04 4.83 5.29
CA LEU A 60 8.93 5.66 4.11
C LEU A 60 10.11 6.61 4.07
N TRP A 61 10.80 6.62 2.93
CA TRP A 61 11.98 7.43 2.70
C TRP A 61 11.79 8.32 1.48
N VAL A 62 12.37 9.51 1.54
CA VAL A 62 12.42 10.46 0.43
C VAL A 62 13.84 10.95 0.29
N ASP A 63 14.44 10.75 -0.89
CA ASP A 63 15.83 11.15 -1.20
C ASP A 63 16.87 10.59 -0.20
N GLY A 64 16.57 9.43 0.38
CA GLY A 64 17.42 8.75 1.38
C GLY A 64 17.16 9.15 2.83
N ASP A 65 16.26 10.10 3.09
CA ASP A 65 15.87 10.51 4.44
C ASP A 65 14.62 9.78 4.92
N LEU A 66 14.64 9.26 6.16
CA LEU A 66 13.48 8.63 6.79
C LEU A 66 12.42 9.67 7.13
N VAL A 67 11.27 9.61 6.46
CA VAL A 67 10.18 10.58 6.62
C VAL A 67 9.13 10.09 7.62
N ASP A 68 8.67 8.85 7.48
CA ASP A 68 7.63 8.28 8.36
C ASP A 68 7.85 6.78 8.60
N THR A 69 7.17 6.23 9.60
CA THR A 69 7.17 4.81 9.93
C THR A 69 5.82 4.38 10.45
N ARG A 70 5.30 3.27 9.92
CA ARG A 70 4.11 2.58 10.40
C ARG A 70 4.48 1.22 10.97
N LYS A 71 3.63 0.70 11.85
CA LYS A 71 3.78 -0.62 12.45
C LYS A 71 2.55 -1.44 12.13
N LEU A 72 2.76 -2.60 11.53
CA LEU A 72 1.72 -3.58 11.26
C LEU A 72 1.88 -4.78 12.20
N CYS A 73 0.76 -5.30 12.66
CA CYS A 73 0.73 -6.56 13.41
C CYS A 73 0.33 -7.69 12.46
N LEU A 74 1.31 -8.48 12.01
CA LEU A 74 1.10 -9.50 11.00
C LEU A 74 1.29 -10.90 11.58
N ALA A 75 0.22 -11.69 11.61
CA ALA A 75 0.30 -13.12 11.89
C ALA A 75 0.94 -13.86 10.70
N ASN A 76 1.35 -15.10 10.92
CA ASN A 76 1.86 -15.94 9.84
C ASN A 76 0.84 -16.05 8.69
N ASN A 77 1.33 -15.91 7.46
CA ASN A 77 0.53 -15.96 6.24
C ASN A 77 -0.56 -14.88 6.11
N ASN A 78 -0.48 -13.80 6.90
CA ASN A 78 -1.42 -12.69 6.90
C ASN A 78 -0.90 -11.50 6.08
N SER A 79 -1.81 -10.75 5.46
CA SER A 79 -1.50 -9.46 4.82
C SER A 79 -2.27 -8.34 5.49
N LYS A 80 -1.67 -7.15 5.59
CA LYS A 80 -2.32 -5.91 6.01
C LYS A 80 -1.88 -4.73 5.17
N ASP A 81 -2.78 -3.76 5.10
CA ASP A 81 -2.55 -2.51 4.40
C ASP A 81 -2.12 -1.42 5.40
N THR A 82 -1.29 -0.50 4.92
CA THR A 82 -0.97 0.77 5.57
C THR A 82 -0.91 1.86 4.52
N GLN A 83 -1.03 3.11 4.95
CA GLN A 83 -0.94 4.26 4.08
C GLN A 83 0.03 5.29 4.68
N PHE A 84 0.76 5.97 3.80
CA PHE A 84 1.52 7.17 4.12
C PHE A 84 0.94 8.38 3.41
N SER A 85 1.09 9.56 4.00
CA SER A 85 0.75 10.83 3.35
C SER A 85 2.03 11.63 3.14
N LEU A 86 2.23 12.11 1.92
CA LEU A 86 3.42 12.83 1.49
C LEU A 86 3.06 14.12 0.78
N SER A 87 3.93 15.11 0.89
CA SER A 87 3.94 16.31 0.08
C SER A 87 5.38 16.59 -0.31
N LEU A 88 5.63 16.84 -1.59
CA LEU A 88 6.96 16.99 -2.16
C LEU A 88 7.12 18.36 -2.80
N SER A 89 8.30 18.98 -2.63
CA SER A 89 8.65 20.21 -3.34
C SER A 89 8.77 19.97 -4.85
N ALA A 90 8.85 21.03 -5.65
CA ALA A 90 9.12 20.90 -7.09
C ALA A 90 10.52 20.32 -7.36
N GLY A 91 10.62 19.41 -8.33
CA GLY A 91 11.85 18.67 -8.62
C GLY A 91 11.62 17.20 -8.99
N SER A 92 12.66 16.39 -8.76
CA SER A 92 12.60 14.94 -8.90
C SER A 92 13.06 14.33 -7.58
N HIS A 93 12.24 13.45 -7.03
CA HIS A 93 12.43 12.85 -5.71
C HIS A 93 12.43 11.33 -5.83
N THR A 94 13.31 10.65 -5.08
CA THR A 94 13.26 9.19 -4.94
C THR A 94 12.40 8.85 -3.74
N VAL A 95 11.24 8.23 -3.96
CA VAL A 95 10.37 7.75 -2.88
C VAL A 95 10.57 6.26 -2.71
N GLU A 96 10.83 5.85 -1.49
CA GLU A 96 11.07 4.46 -1.14
C GLU A 96 10.16 4.02 0.01
N VAL A 97 9.58 2.85 -0.14
CA VAL A 97 8.90 2.14 0.94
C VAL A 97 9.71 0.89 1.23
N ALA A 98 10.16 0.74 2.47
CA ALA A 98 10.89 -0.44 2.91
C ALA A 98 10.15 -1.13 4.06
N VAL A 99 10.22 -2.46 4.11
CA VAL A 99 9.71 -3.26 5.21
C VAL A 99 10.85 -3.92 5.95
N HIS A 100 10.77 -3.90 7.28
CA HIS A 100 11.85 -4.38 8.14
C HIS A 100 11.49 -5.70 8.83
N GLN A 101 12.45 -6.62 8.85
CA GLN A 101 12.43 -7.83 9.66
C GLN A 101 12.64 -7.49 11.14
N VAL A 102 12.00 -8.27 12.01
CA VAL A 102 12.14 -8.20 13.46
C VAL A 102 12.39 -9.59 14.04
N GLY A 103 12.75 -9.64 15.32
CA GLY A 103 13.10 -10.86 16.03
C GLY A 103 14.61 -11.02 16.16
N ASP A 104 15.10 -12.26 16.07
CA ASP A 104 16.49 -12.59 16.44
C ASP A 104 17.54 -12.11 15.43
N VAL A 105 17.12 -11.50 14.32
CA VAL A 105 18.01 -10.74 13.42
C VAL A 105 18.54 -9.46 14.10
N ILE A 106 17.84 -8.96 15.12
CA ILE A 106 18.22 -7.75 15.85
C ILE A 106 18.97 -8.14 17.12
N PRO A 107 20.16 -7.57 17.38
CA PRO A 107 20.88 -7.78 18.64
C PRO A 107 20.01 -7.46 19.87
N ALA A 108 20.17 -8.24 20.93
CA ALA A 108 19.42 -8.04 22.16
C ALA A 108 19.60 -6.62 22.72
N GLY A 109 18.48 -5.95 23.04
CA GLY A 109 18.47 -4.58 23.56
C GLY A 109 18.52 -3.48 22.50
N GLN A 110 18.55 -3.82 21.21
CA GLN A 110 18.48 -2.88 20.10
C GLN A 110 17.13 -2.98 19.38
N GLY A 111 16.78 -1.93 18.62
CA GLY A 111 15.63 -1.91 17.71
C GLY A 111 16.04 -2.09 16.25
N TRP A 112 15.04 -2.29 15.38
CA TRP A 112 15.25 -2.36 13.94
C TRP A 112 15.87 -1.06 13.39
N ARG A 113 15.54 0.09 13.99
CA ARG A 113 16.09 1.40 13.62
C ARG A 113 17.60 1.52 13.87
N ASP A 114 18.14 0.80 14.84
CA ASP A 114 19.57 0.78 15.10
C ASP A 114 20.32 -0.10 14.08
N ASN A 115 19.58 -0.91 13.31
CA ASN A 115 20.07 -1.96 12.43
C ASN A 115 19.39 -1.92 11.06
N LEU A 116 19.17 -0.72 10.50
CA LEU A 116 18.37 -0.51 9.27
C LEU A 116 18.82 -1.43 8.13
N SER A 117 20.10 -1.42 7.79
CA SER A 117 20.65 -2.23 6.69
C SER A 117 20.57 -3.74 6.92
N ALA A 118 20.55 -4.18 8.18
CA ALA A 118 20.45 -5.60 8.53
C ALA A 118 18.98 -6.07 8.66
N THR A 119 18.04 -5.13 8.77
CA THR A 119 16.62 -5.43 8.96
C THR A 119 15.78 -5.11 7.74
N GLU A 120 16.22 -4.25 6.82
CA GLU A 120 15.59 -4.08 5.51
C GLU A 120 15.51 -5.44 4.80
N TYR A 121 14.28 -5.89 4.59
CA TYR A 121 14.00 -7.23 4.07
C TYR A 121 13.44 -7.18 2.65
N ASP A 122 12.66 -6.16 2.35
CA ASP A 122 12.08 -5.91 1.02
C ASP A 122 11.79 -4.41 0.87
N ASP A 123 11.91 -3.89 -0.34
CA ASP A 123 11.78 -2.47 -0.67
C ASP A 123 11.18 -2.24 -2.06
N VAL A 124 10.44 -1.13 -2.19
CA VAL A 124 9.96 -0.61 -3.48
C VAL A 124 10.40 0.84 -3.60
N ARG A 125 11.13 1.15 -4.66
CA ARG A 125 11.70 2.47 -4.94
C ARG A 125 11.19 2.98 -6.27
N GLU A 126 10.66 4.20 -6.28
CA GLU A 126 10.17 4.87 -7.49
C GLU A 126 10.64 6.32 -7.55
N THR A 127 10.88 6.82 -8.77
CA THR A 127 11.18 8.24 -8.98
C THR A 127 9.89 9.00 -9.22
N VAL A 128 9.63 10.00 -8.39
CA VAL A 128 8.46 10.89 -8.46
C VAL A 128 8.89 12.25 -9.01
N SER A 129 8.29 12.65 -10.12
CA SER A 129 8.52 13.98 -10.70
C SER A 129 7.43 14.94 -10.23
N THR A 130 7.83 16.10 -9.70
CA THR A 130 6.92 17.11 -9.19
C THR A 130 6.91 18.34 -10.09
N THR A 131 5.84 18.48 -10.87
CA THR A 131 5.65 19.57 -11.84
C THR A 131 4.25 20.17 -11.69
N GLU A 132 4.09 21.46 -11.99
CA GLU A 132 2.79 22.15 -11.83
C GLU A 132 1.69 21.56 -12.73
N ASP A 133 2.08 20.94 -13.85
CA ASP A 133 1.17 20.32 -14.82
C ASP A 133 0.86 18.83 -14.50
N ALA A 134 1.46 18.27 -13.45
CA ALA A 134 1.28 16.86 -13.10
C ALA A 134 -0.19 16.57 -12.69
N PRO A 135 -0.72 15.38 -13.03
CA PRO A 135 -2.03 14.97 -12.57
C PRO A 135 -2.06 14.87 -11.03
N ASP A 136 -3.04 15.51 -10.38
CA ASP A 136 -3.26 15.36 -8.94
C ASP A 136 -3.70 13.91 -8.61
N PRO A 137 -2.85 13.09 -7.98
CA PRO A 137 -3.15 11.68 -7.68
C PRO A 137 -4.27 11.54 -6.63
N SER A 138 -4.58 12.59 -5.87
CA SER A 138 -5.68 12.59 -4.91
C SER A 138 -7.05 12.71 -5.60
N ARG A 139 -7.08 13.03 -6.91
CA ARG A 139 -8.30 13.12 -7.72
C ARG A 139 -8.42 11.90 -8.63
N PRO A 140 -9.60 11.27 -8.70
CA PRO A 140 -9.81 10.14 -9.61
C PRO A 140 -9.57 10.56 -11.06
N SER A 141 -8.78 9.76 -11.76
CA SER A 141 -8.47 9.97 -13.18
C SER A 141 -9.74 9.89 -14.02
N THR A 142 -9.71 10.43 -15.25
CA THR A 142 -10.86 10.34 -16.18
C THR A 142 -11.26 8.89 -16.45
N GLY A 143 -10.30 7.95 -16.43
CA GLY A 143 -10.55 6.52 -16.55
C GLY A 143 -11.30 5.95 -15.33
N ASP A 144 -10.88 6.31 -14.11
CA ASP A 144 -11.53 5.88 -12.86
C ASP A 144 -12.97 6.39 -12.72
N ARG A 145 -13.26 7.55 -13.32
CA ARG A 145 -14.63 8.09 -13.36
C ARG A 145 -15.52 7.29 -14.31
N ILE A 146 -14.99 6.79 -15.42
CA ILE A 146 -15.74 5.97 -16.38
C ILE A 146 -16.00 4.58 -15.80
N THR A 147 -15.03 3.94 -15.17
CA THR A 147 -15.24 2.65 -14.49
C THR A 147 -16.22 2.77 -13.34
N ARG A 148 -16.16 3.83 -12.51
CA ARG A 148 -17.20 4.06 -11.48
C ARG A 148 -18.58 4.34 -12.06
N LEU A 149 -18.67 5.01 -13.21
CA LEU A 149 -19.94 5.19 -13.90
C LEU A 149 -20.49 3.85 -14.40
N LEU A 150 -19.63 2.99 -14.98
CA LEU A 150 -19.99 1.65 -15.43
C LEU A 150 -20.37 0.72 -14.27
N ASP A 151 -19.65 0.76 -13.15
CA ASP A 151 -19.98 0.01 -11.94
C ASP A 151 -21.29 0.51 -11.32
N SER A 152 -21.53 1.83 -11.31
CA SER A 152 -22.82 2.38 -10.85
C SER A 152 -23.99 2.02 -11.75
N LEU A 153 -23.75 1.91 -13.07
CA LEU A 153 -24.75 1.43 -14.03
C LEU A 153 -25.00 -0.07 -13.85
N SER A 154 -23.94 -0.86 -13.65
CA SER A 154 -24.00 -2.30 -13.38
C SER A 154 -24.74 -2.58 -12.07
N ASP A 155 -24.48 -1.83 -11.00
CA ASP A 155 -25.21 -1.95 -9.73
C ASP A 155 -26.66 -1.46 -9.85
N SER A 156 -26.95 -0.46 -10.71
CA SER A 156 -28.32 0.00 -10.96
C SER A 156 -29.13 -0.93 -11.90
N LEU A 157 -28.45 -1.74 -12.72
CA LEU A 157 -29.04 -2.71 -13.64
C LEU A 157 -28.99 -4.16 -13.11
N GLY A 158 -28.29 -4.38 -11.99
CA GLY A 158 -27.89 -5.70 -11.47
C GLY A 158 -28.67 -6.22 -10.27
N ALA A 159 -29.85 -5.69 -9.95
CA ALA A 159 -30.71 -6.19 -8.88
C ALA A 159 -32.06 -6.72 -9.39
N SER A 160 -32.05 -7.59 -10.40
CA SER A 160 -33.09 -8.62 -10.60
C SER A 160 -32.68 -9.64 -11.66
N THR A 161 -31.67 -10.47 -11.37
CA THR A 161 -31.37 -11.68 -12.16
C THR A 161 -32.35 -12.81 -11.83
N THR A 162 -33.63 -12.59 -12.09
CA THR A 162 -34.60 -13.67 -12.25
C THR A 162 -35.36 -13.44 -13.54
N GLN A 163 -34.99 -14.23 -14.55
CA GLN A 163 -35.68 -14.42 -15.82
C GLN A 163 -35.78 -13.18 -16.72
N ILE A 164 -34.96 -13.14 -17.77
CA ILE A 164 -35.41 -12.99 -19.16
C ILE A 164 -34.30 -13.58 -20.04
N GLY A 165 -34.52 -14.83 -20.48
CA GLY A 165 -34.11 -15.22 -21.82
C GLY A 165 -35.06 -14.54 -22.82
N PHE A 166 -34.56 -14.29 -24.03
CA PHE A 166 -35.09 -13.44 -25.11
C PHE A 166 -34.59 -11.98 -25.12
N GLY A 167 -33.58 -11.76 -25.96
CA GLY A 167 -33.56 -10.76 -27.04
C GLY A 167 -33.83 -9.29 -26.69
N ILE A 168 -32.90 -8.40 -27.03
CA ILE A 168 -32.99 -7.48 -28.19
C ILE A 168 -31.90 -6.37 -28.11
N ALA A 169 -31.24 -6.20 -29.27
CA ALA A 169 -30.64 -5.02 -29.88
C ALA A 169 -29.66 -4.10 -29.13
N ILE A 170 -28.43 -4.10 -29.65
CA ILE A 170 -27.52 -2.96 -29.68
C ILE A 170 -28.21 -1.79 -30.40
N ALA A 171 -28.32 -0.64 -29.73
CA ALA A 171 -28.65 0.63 -30.38
C ALA A 171 -27.45 1.59 -30.23
N VAL A 172 -26.59 1.59 -31.24
CA VAL A 172 -25.61 2.66 -31.52
C VAL A 172 -26.33 3.70 -32.37
N VAL A 173 -26.73 4.84 -31.82
CA VAL A 173 -26.89 6.13 -32.55
C VAL A 173 -26.93 7.26 -31.51
N VAL A 174 -25.93 8.15 -31.49
CA VAL A 174 -26.06 9.59 -31.80
C VAL A 174 -24.66 10.13 -32.04
N LEU A 175 -24.24 10.19 -33.30
CA LEU A 175 -23.18 11.10 -33.75
C LEU A 175 -23.31 11.38 -35.25
N VAL A 176 -24.47 11.87 -35.72
CA VAL A 176 -24.58 12.63 -36.99
C VAL A 176 -25.82 13.53 -36.96
N VAL A 177 -25.63 14.81 -36.64
CA VAL A 177 -26.34 16.03 -37.11
C VAL A 177 -25.34 17.14 -36.73
N LEU A 178 -24.55 17.81 -37.57
CA LEU A 178 -24.78 18.47 -38.87
C LEU A 178 -26.06 19.31 -38.92
#